data_AF-A0A2E0ENZ9-F1
#
_entry.id   AF-A0A2E0ENZ9-F1
#
_cell.length_a   1.000
_cell.length_b   1.000
_cell.length_c   1.000
_cell.angle_alpha   90.00
_cell.angle_beta   90.00
_cell.angle_gamma   90.00
#
_symmetry.space_group_name_H-M   'P 1'
#
loop_
_entity.id
_entity.type
_entity.pdbx_description
1 polymer ?
#
loop_
_entity_poly.entity_id
_entity_poly.type
_entity_poly.pdbx_seq_one_letter_code
_entity_poly.pdbx_strand_id
1 'polypeptide(L)'
;MKRAPIKPISGFSLVELSIVLVILGLLTGGILTGQSLIRAAELRSVATEFQKYQTALHSFREKYFALPGDMKNATAFWGSVSASGGNCLNDSGSGTDTCDGNGDGYINYTQESRRFWQHLSHSGLIEGNYAGVAISSSPTGRVPGANIPASKLSNGSWYATNNITQSYSIDDKNVYVFANFYGEYNDQEVLTPEEAWGIDKKLDDGKPGMGRIMSRIASDSQTPNCSTTDTAATAEYTLADKNIRCTLHFLSF
;
A
#
# COMPACT_ATOMS: atom_id res chain seq x y z
N MET A 1 -59.93 4.87 -50.27
CA MET A 1 -59.07 4.96 -49.07
C MET A 1 -57.72 5.55 -49.50
N LYS A 2 -57.48 6.86 -49.33
CA LYS A 2 -56.21 7.52 -49.72
C LYS A 2 -55.16 7.26 -48.64
N ARG A 3 -54.03 6.63 -48.99
CA ARG A 3 -52.88 6.43 -48.07
C ARG A 3 -52.15 7.77 -47.87
N ALA A 4 -51.85 8.12 -46.63
CA ALA A 4 -51.09 9.31 -46.29
C ALA A 4 -49.61 9.19 -46.75
N PRO A 5 -48.98 10.26 -47.25
CA PRO A 5 -47.60 10.22 -47.73
C PRO A 5 -46.61 10.06 -46.56
N ILE A 6 -45.70 9.09 -46.68
CA ILE A 6 -44.61 8.86 -45.72
C ILE A 6 -43.53 9.92 -45.98
N LYS A 7 -43.22 10.72 -44.95
CA LYS A 7 -42.18 11.74 -45.01
C LYS A 7 -40.81 11.06 -45.11
N PRO A 8 -39.97 11.36 -46.12
CA PRO A 8 -38.63 10.80 -46.20
C PRO A 8 -37.78 11.32 -45.04
N ILE A 9 -37.12 10.41 -44.33
CA ILE A 9 -36.14 10.73 -43.28
C ILE A 9 -34.83 11.10 -43.99
N SER A 10 -34.31 12.30 -43.76
CA SER A 10 -32.98 12.71 -44.24
C SER A 10 -31.90 11.90 -43.53
N GLY A 11 -31.14 11.12 -44.29
CA GLY A 11 -29.96 10.40 -43.78
C GLY A 11 -28.76 11.32 -43.60
N PHE A 12 -27.88 10.98 -42.66
CA PHE A 12 -26.60 11.68 -42.45
C PHE A 12 -25.70 11.59 -43.67
N SER A 13 -24.95 12.67 -43.96
CA SER A 13 -23.94 12.67 -45.02
C SER A 13 -22.74 11.81 -44.64
N LEU A 14 -22.10 11.17 -45.63
CA LEU A 14 -20.84 10.42 -45.43
C LEU A 14 -19.75 11.30 -44.81
N VAL A 15 -19.70 12.58 -45.17
CA VAL A 15 -18.73 13.54 -44.63
C VAL A 15 -19.00 13.81 -43.15
N GLU A 16 -20.27 13.99 -42.77
CA GLU A 16 -20.66 14.24 -41.38
C GLU A 16 -20.31 13.04 -40.49
N LEU A 17 -20.59 11.82 -40.96
CA LEU A 17 -20.26 10.60 -40.22
C LEU A 17 -18.74 10.39 -40.13
N SER A 18 -17.97 10.75 -41.16
CA SER A 18 -16.51 10.63 -41.13
C SER A 18 -15.84 11.53 -40.09
N ILE A 19 -16.31 12.78 -39.94
CA ILE A 19 -15.76 13.72 -38.96
C ILE A 19 -16.09 13.24 -37.54
N VAL A 20 -17.30 12.73 -37.32
CA VAL A 20 -17.70 12.16 -36.02
C VAL A 20 -16.79 10.99 -35.65
N LEU A 21 -16.51 10.06 -36.56
CA LEU A 21 -15.62 8.93 -36.29
C LEU A 21 -14.19 9.36 -36.00
N VAL A 22 -13.67 10.39 -36.68
CA VAL A 22 -12.33 10.94 -36.39
C VAL A 22 -12.28 11.53 -34.99
N ILE A 23 -13.27 12.35 -34.61
CA ILE A 23 -13.33 12.96 -33.27
C ILE A 23 -13.42 11.86 -32.20
N LEU A 24 -14.28 10.85 -32.40
CA LEU A 24 -14.38 9.70 -31.49
C LEU A 24 -13.06 8.92 -31.40
N GLY A 25 -12.36 8.70 -32.51
CA GLY A 25 -11.05 8.05 -32.53
C GLY A 25 -9.99 8.83 -31.74
N LEU A 26 -9.94 10.16 -31.91
CA LEU A 26 -8.99 11.00 -31.19
C LEU A 26 -9.30 11.08 -29.69
N LEU A 27 -10.58 11.21 -29.33
CA LEU A 27 -10.99 11.23 -27.92
C LEU A 27 -10.71 9.91 -27.22
N THR A 28 -11.04 8.77 -27.86
CA THR A 28 -10.77 7.44 -27.29
C THR A 28 -9.27 7.18 -27.15
N GLY A 29 -8.45 7.53 -28.15
CA GLY A 29 -6.99 7.44 -28.07
C GLY A 29 -6.38 8.33 -26.98
N GLY A 30 -6.92 9.55 -26.81
CA GLY A 30 -6.52 10.47 -25.74
C GLY A 30 -6.81 9.93 -24.34
N ILE A 31 -8.00 9.35 -24.13
CA ILE A 31 -8.40 8.77 -22.84
C ILE A 31 -7.50 7.60 -22.45
N LEU A 32 -7.24 6.66 -23.38
CA LEU A 32 -6.38 5.50 -23.12
C LEU A 32 -4.98 5.92 -22.70
N THR A 33 -4.40 6.89 -23.42
CA THR A 33 -3.08 7.44 -23.09
C THR A 33 -3.09 8.13 -21.72
N GLY A 34 -4.15 8.91 -21.44
CA GLY A 34 -4.33 9.57 -20.15
C GLY A 34 -4.39 8.58 -18.98
N GLN A 35 -5.13 7.47 -19.13
CA GLN A 35 -5.20 6.41 -18.12
C GLN A 35 -3.84 5.77 -17.84
N SER A 36 -3.05 5.47 -18.87
CA SER A 36 -1.70 4.93 -18.69
C SER A 36 -0.77 5.92 -17.97
N LEU A 37 -0.87 7.22 -18.26
CA LEU A 37 -0.08 8.25 -17.57
C LEU A 37 -0.45 8.37 -16.09
N ILE A 38 -1.75 8.32 -15.75
CA ILE A 38 -2.23 8.31 -14.37
C ILE A 38 -1.68 7.09 -13.63
N ARG A 39 -1.82 5.89 -14.21
CA ARG A 39 -1.30 4.67 -13.60
C ARG A 39 0.21 4.70 -13.39
N ALA A 40 0.97 5.23 -14.36
CA ALA A 40 2.41 5.42 -14.21
C ALA A 40 2.76 6.43 -13.10
N ALA A 41 1.94 7.47 -12.88
CA ALA A 41 2.12 8.41 -11.78
C ALA A 41 1.83 7.75 -10.41
N GLU A 42 0.78 6.93 -10.33
CA GLU A 42 0.47 6.11 -9.15
C GLU A 42 1.64 5.18 -8.80
N LEU A 43 2.20 4.44 -9.76
CA LEU A 43 3.34 3.55 -9.51
C LEU A 43 4.58 4.31 -9.03
N ARG A 44 4.86 5.50 -9.59
CA ARG A 44 5.95 6.36 -9.11
C ARG A 44 5.71 6.85 -7.68
N SER A 45 4.45 7.05 -7.30
CA SER A 45 4.14 7.52 -5.95
C SER A 45 4.54 6.50 -4.88
N VAL A 46 4.46 5.19 -5.15
CA VAL A 46 4.89 4.12 -4.23
C VAL A 46 6.37 4.31 -3.84
N ALA A 47 7.24 4.56 -4.81
CA ALA A 47 8.65 4.82 -4.55
C ALA A 47 8.88 6.07 -3.70
N THR A 48 8.14 7.16 -3.97
CA THR A 48 8.25 8.41 -3.20
C THR A 48 7.69 8.27 -1.78
N GLU A 49 6.62 7.49 -1.60
CA GLU A 49 6.01 7.19 -0.31
C GLU A 49 6.98 6.37 0.55
N PHE A 50 7.60 5.34 -0.02
CA PHE A 50 8.62 4.55 0.66
C PHE A 50 9.78 5.44 1.17
N GLN A 51 10.32 6.31 0.30
CA GLN A 51 11.39 7.24 0.67
C GLN A 51 10.95 8.23 1.77
N LYS A 52 9.70 8.72 1.71
CA LYS A 52 9.11 9.57 2.76
C LYS A 52 9.11 8.85 4.10
N TYR A 53 8.63 7.62 4.15
CA TYR A 53 8.55 6.85 5.39
C TYR A 53 9.91 6.43 5.93
N GLN A 54 10.86 6.07 5.06
CA GLN A 54 12.25 5.84 5.46
C GLN A 54 12.88 7.08 6.09
N THR A 55 12.69 8.25 5.49
CA THR A 55 13.20 9.52 6.04
C THR A 55 12.55 9.86 7.38
N ALA A 56 11.23 9.66 7.50
CA ALA A 56 10.50 9.84 8.74
C ALA A 56 10.99 8.89 9.84
N LEU A 57 11.24 7.62 9.51
CA LEU A 57 11.79 6.64 10.45
C LEU A 57 13.16 7.06 10.99
N HIS A 58 14.09 7.45 10.10
CA HIS A 58 15.42 7.91 10.52
C HIS A 58 15.33 9.16 11.39
N SER A 59 14.51 10.14 11.00
CA SER A 59 14.30 11.36 11.79
C SER A 59 13.69 11.07 13.16
N PHE A 60 12.78 10.11 13.24
CA PHE A 60 12.20 9.65 14.50
C PHE A 60 13.28 9.04 15.40
N ARG A 61 14.10 8.15 14.83
CA ARG A 61 15.20 7.49 15.55
C ARG A 61 16.24 8.49 16.06
N GLU A 62 16.57 9.52 15.28
CA GLU A 62 17.48 10.59 15.71
C GLU A 62 16.88 11.44 16.83
N LYS A 63 15.59 11.75 16.76
CA LYS A 63 14.90 12.61 17.73
C LYS A 63 14.61 11.91 19.05
N TYR A 64 14.22 10.63 19.01
CA TYR A 64 13.70 9.89 20.17
C TYR A 64 14.60 8.73 20.60
N PHE A 65 15.66 8.41 19.85
CA PHE A 65 16.56 7.27 20.11
C PHE A 65 15.84 5.92 20.22
N ALA A 66 14.69 5.79 19.55
CA ALA A 66 13.85 4.59 19.54
C ALA A 66 13.22 4.40 18.15
N LEU A 67 12.68 3.22 17.89
CA LEU A 67 11.82 3.00 16.73
C LEU A 67 10.38 3.43 17.08
N PRO A 68 9.64 4.03 16.13
CA PRO A 68 8.23 4.33 16.34
C PRO A 68 7.44 3.02 16.49
N GLY A 69 6.42 3.02 17.33
CA GLY A 69 5.69 1.83 17.76
C GLY A 69 6.38 1.12 18.93
N ASP A 70 7.69 0.91 18.86
CA ASP A 70 8.53 0.16 19.83
C ASP A 70 9.09 1.03 20.98
N MET A 71 8.76 2.32 21.02
CA MET A 71 9.31 3.25 22.00
C MET A 71 8.78 3.03 23.43
N LYS A 72 9.66 2.70 24.39
CA LYS A 72 9.34 2.41 25.82
C LYS A 72 8.76 3.58 26.63
N ASN A 73 8.88 4.80 26.13
CA ASN A 73 8.53 6.02 26.87
C ASN A 73 7.77 7.02 25.99
N ALA A 74 7.04 6.55 24.98
CA ALA A 74 6.15 7.37 24.15
C ALA A 74 5.10 8.13 24.99
N THR A 75 4.56 7.52 26.03
CA THR A 75 3.56 8.14 26.93
C THR A 75 4.11 9.35 27.67
N ALA A 76 5.43 9.43 27.89
CA ALA A 76 6.08 10.59 28.49
C ALA A 76 6.10 11.82 27.57
N PHE A 77 5.97 11.62 26.25
CA PHE A 77 5.96 12.72 25.27
C PHE A 77 4.54 13.16 24.90
N TRP A 78 3.62 12.21 24.78
CA TRP A 78 2.30 12.48 24.19
C TRP A 78 1.11 12.16 25.09
N GLY A 79 1.35 11.68 26.31
CA GLY A 79 0.32 11.25 27.25
C GLY A 79 0.02 9.76 27.14
N SER A 80 -0.42 9.17 28.26
CA SER A 80 -0.88 7.78 28.30
C SER A 80 -2.37 7.73 28.01
N VAL A 81 -2.75 6.91 27.05
CA VAL A 81 -4.17 6.66 26.77
C VAL A 81 -4.85 5.89 27.91
N SER A 82 -4.08 5.14 28.71
CA SER A 82 -4.58 4.43 29.89
C SER A 82 -4.19 5.21 31.14
N ALA A 83 -5.17 5.76 31.84
CA ALA A 83 -4.97 6.55 33.06
C ALA A 83 -4.38 5.74 34.25
N SER A 84 -4.27 4.41 34.14
CA SER A 84 -4.02 3.51 35.27
C SER A 84 -2.98 2.40 35.01
N GLY A 85 -2.04 2.61 34.09
CA GLY A 85 -0.96 1.62 33.83
C GLY A 85 -1.44 0.26 33.30
N GLY A 86 -2.71 0.15 32.89
CA GLY A 86 -3.27 -1.03 32.25
C GLY A 86 -3.01 -1.05 30.74
N ASN A 87 -3.04 -2.25 30.16
CA ASN A 87 -2.84 -2.53 28.73
C ASN A 87 -3.64 -1.55 27.84
N CYS A 88 -2.96 -0.63 27.18
CA CYS A 88 -3.54 0.33 26.24
C CYS A 88 -3.84 -0.29 24.86
N LEU A 89 -4.20 -1.59 24.87
CA LEU A 89 -4.35 -2.48 23.72
C LEU A 89 -5.36 -1.98 22.69
N ASN A 90 -6.47 -1.45 23.18
CA ASN A 90 -7.67 -1.20 22.38
C ASN A 90 -8.16 0.25 22.46
N ASP A 91 -7.43 1.15 23.11
CA ASP A 91 -7.86 2.53 23.29
C ASP A 91 -7.19 3.44 22.25
N SER A 92 -7.98 4.09 21.40
CA SER A 92 -7.48 4.99 20.36
C SER A 92 -7.04 6.34 20.91
N GLY A 93 -7.37 6.68 22.16
CA GLY A 93 -7.14 7.99 22.74
C GLY A 93 -8.02 9.08 22.16
N SER A 94 -7.99 10.25 22.79
CA SER A 94 -8.84 11.40 22.42
C SER A 94 -8.05 12.58 21.83
N GLY A 95 -6.73 12.43 21.70
CA GLY A 95 -5.81 13.44 21.23
C GLY A 95 -4.49 12.84 20.79
N THR A 96 -3.38 13.28 21.38
CA THR A 96 -2.05 12.72 21.13
C THR A 96 -1.74 11.49 22.00
N ASP A 97 -2.63 11.14 22.92
CA ASP A 97 -2.40 10.06 23.87
C ASP A 97 -2.08 8.75 23.15
N THR A 98 -1.09 8.02 23.68
CA THR A 98 -0.56 6.83 23.02
C THR A 98 -0.20 5.73 24.03
N CYS A 99 0.49 4.72 23.51
CA CYS A 99 1.06 3.57 24.21
C CYS A 99 2.57 3.57 24.10
N ASP A 100 3.20 3.05 25.14
CA ASP A 100 4.59 2.61 25.08
C ASP A 100 4.69 1.27 24.35
N GLY A 101 5.74 1.12 23.55
CA GLY A 101 6.19 -0.16 23.00
C GLY A 101 7.08 -0.91 23.98
N ASN A 102 7.57 -2.08 23.57
CA ASN A 102 8.38 -2.93 24.44
C ASN A 102 9.89 -2.64 24.39
N GLY A 103 10.36 -1.86 23.41
CA GLY A 103 11.74 -1.45 23.12
C GLY A 103 12.71 -2.61 22.90
N ASP A 104 12.27 -3.63 22.16
CA ASP A 104 13.05 -4.80 21.77
C ASP A 104 13.71 -4.67 20.39
N GLY A 105 13.42 -3.57 19.66
CA GLY A 105 13.96 -3.28 18.34
C GLY A 105 13.14 -3.87 17.19
N TYR A 106 12.04 -4.56 17.47
CA TYR A 106 11.18 -5.19 16.48
C TYR A 106 9.77 -4.63 16.52
N ILE A 107 9.16 -4.47 15.35
CA ILE A 107 7.75 -4.09 15.22
C ILE A 107 6.93 -5.38 15.14
N ASN A 108 6.99 -6.21 16.18
CA ASN A 108 6.43 -7.57 16.18
C ASN A 108 5.15 -7.70 17.04
N TYR A 109 4.92 -6.75 17.94
CA TYR A 109 3.74 -6.77 18.78
C TYR A 109 2.57 -6.16 18.01
N THR A 110 1.41 -6.79 18.11
CA THR A 110 0.17 -6.38 17.43
C THR A 110 -0.19 -4.90 17.63
N GLN A 111 0.25 -4.30 18.74
CA GLN A 111 0.13 -2.86 18.96
C GLN A 111 1.18 -2.03 18.24
N GLU A 112 2.44 -2.43 18.30
CA GLU A 112 3.59 -1.65 17.81
C GLU A 112 3.41 -1.37 16.33
N SER A 113 2.99 -2.35 15.54
CA SER A 113 2.74 -2.17 14.11
C SER A 113 1.69 -1.10 13.78
N ARG A 114 0.69 -0.92 14.66
CA ARG A 114 -0.36 0.10 14.47
C ARG A 114 0.06 1.44 15.07
N ARG A 115 0.72 1.40 16.23
CA ARG A 115 1.27 2.57 16.93
C ARG A 115 2.44 3.19 16.17
N PHE A 116 3.12 2.43 15.33
CA PHE A 116 4.17 2.89 14.43
C PHE A 116 3.75 4.14 13.66
N TRP A 117 2.61 4.08 12.97
CA TRP A 117 2.09 5.20 12.19
C TRP A 117 1.56 6.33 13.07
N GLN A 118 0.97 6.01 14.22
CA GLN A 118 0.55 7.01 15.20
C GLN A 118 1.74 7.82 15.73
N HIS A 119 2.82 7.16 16.15
CA HIS A 119 4.03 7.82 16.67
C HIS A 119 4.70 8.70 15.61
N LEU A 120 4.75 8.24 14.35
CA LEU A 120 5.25 9.08 13.25
C LEU A 120 4.35 10.31 12.99
N SER A 121 3.03 10.18 13.11
CA SER A 121 2.09 11.29 12.97
C SER A 121 2.20 12.28 14.14
N HIS A 122 2.21 11.79 15.39
CA HIS A 122 2.29 12.63 16.60
C HIS A 122 3.64 13.35 16.74
N SER A 123 4.71 12.81 16.14
CA SER A 123 6.00 13.49 16.04
C SER A 123 6.05 14.56 14.95
N GLY A 124 5.02 14.67 14.10
CA GLY A 124 4.93 15.60 12.99
C GLY A 124 5.78 15.20 11.78
N LEU A 125 6.26 13.96 11.72
CA LEU A 125 7.15 13.48 10.65
C LEU A 125 6.38 12.96 9.43
N ILE A 126 5.12 12.57 9.62
CA ILE A 126 4.18 12.27 8.55
C ILE A 126 2.86 13.00 8.77
N GLU A 127 2.15 13.23 7.68
CA GLU A 127 0.80 13.78 7.71
C GLU A 127 -0.23 12.70 8.04
N GLY A 128 -1.38 13.11 8.54
CA GLY A 128 -2.49 12.23 8.91
C GLY A 128 -2.65 12.09 10.42
N ASN A 129 -3.74 11.44 10.82
CA ASN A 129 -4.02 11.09 12.21
C ASN A 129 -4.38 9.61 12.25
N TYR A 130 -3.60 8.82 12.97
CA TYR A 130 -3.75 7.36 13.00
C TYR A 130 -4.15 6.90 14.40
N ALA A 131 -5.22 6.12 14.49
CA ALA A 131 -5.80 5.69 15.77
C ALA A 131 -4.86 4.81 16.62
N GLY A 132 -3.84 4.18 16.01
CA GLY A 132 -2.88 3.33 16.71
C GLY A 132 -3.44 2.02 17.27
N VAL A 133 -4.71 1.71 17.00
CA VAL A 133 -5.42 0.49 17.44
C VAL A 133 -6.15 -0.17 16.28
N ALA A 134 -6.58 -1.42 16.49
CA ALA A 134 -7.43 -2.11 15.53
C ALA A 134 -8.80 -1.43 15.43
N ILE A 135 -9.34 -1.33 14.22
CA ILE A 135 -10.69 -0.79 13.98
C ILE A 135 -11.64 -1.95 13.68
N SER A 136 -12.67 -2.12 14.52
CA SER A 136 -13.59 -3.27 14.50
C SER A 136 -14.45 -3.38 13.24
N SER A 137 -14.59 -2.30 12.46
CA SER A 137 -15.31 -2.32 11.18
C SER A 137 -14.53 -3.01 10.05
N SER A 138 -13.29 -3.43 10.28
CA SER A 138 -12.46 -4.15 9.31
C SER A 138 -12.10 -5.54 9.85
N PRO A 139 -12.27 -6.63 9.09
CA PRO A 139 -11.88 -7.98 9.50
C PRO A 139 -10.39 -8.11 9.87
N THR A 140 -9.54 -7.33 9.23
CA THR A 140 -8.10 -7.26 9.50
C THR A 140 -7.74 -6.37 10.69
N GLY A 141 -8.71 -5.59 11.16
CA GLY A 141 -8.49 -4.48 12.09
C GLY A 141 -7.65 -3.35 11.48
N ARG A 142 -7.43 -3.34 10.15
CA ARG A 142 -6.65 -2.34 9.41
C ARG A 142 -7.59 -1.59 8.48
N VAL A 143 -7.54 -0.27 8.52
CA VAL A 143 -8.35 0.64 7.71
C VAL A 143 -7.44 1.73 7.15
N PRO A 144 -7.16 1.70 5.84
CA PRO A 144 -6.42 2.75 5.14
C PRO A 144 -6.96 4.15 5.43
N GLY A 145 -6.06 5.06 5.78
CA GLY A 145 -6.38 6.45 6.13
C GLY A 145 -6.85 6.65 7.59
N ALA A 146 -7.15 5.59 8.34
CA ALA A 146 -7.63 5.69 9.72
C ALA A 146 -6.64 5.16 10.76
N ASN A 147 -6.01 4.01 10.52
CA ASN A 147 -4.96 3.48 11.41
C ASN A 147 -3.70 2.98 10.69
N ILE A 148 -3.72 2.98 9.35
CA ILE A 148 -2.56 2.76 8.49
C ILE A 148 -2.60 3.76 7.32
N PRO A 149 -1.46 4.16 6.73
CA PRO A 149 -1.45 5.07 5.59
C PRO A 149 -2.04 4.44 4.33
N ALA A 150 -2.96 5.17 3.69
CA ALA A 150 -3.37 4.88 2.32
C ALA A 150 -2.30 5.35 1.34
N SER A 151 -2.09 4.58 0.27
CA SER A 151 -1.24 4.99 -0.85
C SER A 151 -2.05 5.81 -1.86
N LYS A 152 -1.36 6.64 -2.63
CA LYS A 152 -1.93 7.26 -3.84
C LYS A 152 -2.22 6.23 -4.95
N LEU A 153 -1.57 5.07 -4.91
CA LEU A 153 -1.94 3.95 -5.78
C LEU A 153 -3.29 3.38 -5.33
N SER A 154 -4.24 3.28 -6.26
CA SER A 154 -5.58 2.76 -5.97
C SER A 154 -5.51 1.40 -5.25
N ASN A 155 -6.26 1.28 -4.16
CA ASN A 155 -6.30 0.11 -3.27
C ASN A 155 -4.97 -0.24 -2.56
N GLY A 156 -3.90 0.53 -2.75
CA GLY A 156 -2.62 0.34 -2.08
C GLY A 156 -2.58 0.99 -0.71
N SER A 157 -1.84 0.38 0.20
CA SER A 157 -1.69 0.85 1.58
C SER A 157 -0.40 0.33 2.19
N TRP A 158 0.06 1.04 3.22
CA TRP A 158 1.35 0.77 3.87
C TRP A 158 1.14 0.20 5.27
N TYR A 159 1.94 -0.78 5.62
CA TYR A 159 1.97 -1.36 6.96
C TYR A 159 3.42 -1.61 7.38
N ALA A 160 3.71 -1.54 8.68
CA ALA A 160 5.04 -1.79 9.21
C ALA A 160 4.96 -2.98 10.19
N THR A 161 5.79 -3.99 9.98
CA THR A 161 5.80 -5.20 10.82
C THR A 161 7.15 -5.89 10.74
N ASN A 162 7.49 -6.68 11.74
CA ASN A 162 8.54 -7.70 11.67
C ASN A 162 7.97 -9.09 11.44
N ASN A 163 6.70 -9.29 11.84
CA ASN A 163 6.02 -10.55 11.72
C ASN A 163 5.31 -10.62 10.37
N ILE A 164 6.02 -11.13 9.38
CA ILE A 164 5.46 -11.44 8.08
C ILE A 164 5.43 -12.95 7.86
N THR A 165 4.31 -13.44 7.39
CA THR A 165 4.19 -14.83 6.95
C THR A 165 4.35 -14.87 5.43
N GLN A 166 4.89 -15.97 4.90
CA GLN A 166 4.96 -16.19 3.46
C GLN A 166 5.79 -15.13 2.70
N SER A 167 6.96 -14.81 3.24
CA SER A 167 7.96 -14.01 2.53
C SER A 167 9.22 -14.84 2.25
N TYR A 168 10.01 -14.44 1.26
CA TYR A 168 11.42 -14.86 1.19
C TYR A 168 12.15 -14.43 2.47
N SER A 169 13.30 -15.04 2.77
CA SER A 169 14.04 -14.80 4.02
C SER A 169 14.26 -13.30 4.26
N ILE A 170 13.57 -12.76 5.27
CA ILE A 170 13.71 -11.37 5.70
C ILE A 170 14.65 -11.20 6.90
N ASP A 171 15.28 -12.28 7.38
CA ASP A 171 16.25 -12.32 8.49
C ASP A 171 15.83 -11.51 9.73
N ASP A 172 14.62 -11.74 10.25
CA ASP A 172 14.05 -11.02 11.40
C ASP A 172 14.11 -9.48 11.28
N LYS A 173 14.09 -8.92 10.07
CA LYS A 173 14.10 -7.46 9.86
C LYS A 173 12.72 -6.84 9.97
N ASN A 174 12.67 -5.59 10.39
CA ASN A 174 11.45 -4.78 10.26
C ASN A 174 11.22 -4.49 8.78
N VAL A 175 9.99 -4.68 8.30
CA VAL A 175 9.62 -4.49 6.90
C VAL A 175 8.44 -3.54 6.77
N TYR A 176 8.44 -2.77 5.68
CA TYR A 176 7.24 -2.12 5.20
C TYR A 176 6.54 -3.04 4.21
N VAL A 177 5.28 -3.33 4.46
CA VAL A 177 4.42 -4.10 3.56
C VAL A 177 3.58 -3.12 2.74
N PHE A 178 3.64 -3.28 1.42
CA PHE A 178 2.80 -2.56 0.48
C PHE A 178 1.79 -3.53 -0.13
N ALA A 179 0.54 -3.41 0.30
CA ALA A 179 -0.52 -4.36 -0.01
C ALA A 179 -1.89 -3.69 -0.03
N ASN A 180 -2.91 -4.47 -0.40
CA ASN A 180 -4.30 -4.09 -0.29
C ASN A 180 -4.89 -4.54 1.07
N PHE A 181 -5.46 -3.57 1.80
CA PHE A 181 -6.12 -3.77 3.10
C PHE A 181 -7.60 -3.36 3.09
N TYR A 182 -8.20 -3.22 1.90
CA TYR A 182 -9.62 -2.91 1.74
C TYR A 182 -10.51 -4.16 1.73
N GLY A 183 -9.93 -5.36 1.63
CA GLY A 183 -10.67 -6.62 1.60
C GLY A 183 -10.70 -7.36 2.94
N GLU A 184 -11.07 -8.64 2.87
CA GLU A 184 -11.31 -9.49 4.03
C GLU A 184 -10.04 -10.06 4.66
N TYR A 185 -8.96 -10.14 3.88
CA TYR A 185 -7.70 -10.76 4.27
C TYR A 185 -6.58 -9.71 4.41
N ASN A 186 -5.57 -10.05 5.21
CA ASN A 186 -4.38 -9.23 5.31
C ASN A 186 -3.50 -9.39 4.07
N ASP A 187 -2.81 -8.31 3.71
CA ASP A 187 -1.69 -8.31 2.78
C ASP A 187 -2.03 -8.80 1.37
N GLN A 188 -3.25 -8.47 0.88
CA GLN A 188 -3.73 -8.86 -0.44
C GLN A 188 -2.97 -8.15 -1.56
N GLU A 189 -3.02 -8.73 -2.75
CA GLU A 189 -2.27 -8.28 -3.92
C GLU A 189 -2.81 -6.94 -4.43
N VAL A 190 -1.90 -6.08 -4.89
CA VAL A 190 -2.26 -4.74 -5.40
C VAL A 190 -1.53 -4.36 -6.69
N LEU A 191 -0.48 -5.10 -7.05
CA LEU A 191 0.32 -4.86 -8.24
C LEU A 191 0.26 -6.07 -9.19
N THR A 192 0.35 -5.80 -10.49
CA THR A 192 0.71 -6.84 -11.47
C THR A 192 2.21 -7.18 -11.37
N PRO A 193 2.65 -8.36 -11.84
CA PRO A 193 4.08 -8.72 -11.87
C PRO A 193 4.95 -7.69 -12.60
N GLU A 194 4.47 -7.12 -13.69
CA GLU A 194 5.19 -6.08 -14.45
C GLU A 194 5.34 -4.78 -13.68
N GLU A 195 4.31 -4.37 -12.96
CA GLU A 195 4.33 -3.16 -12.12
C GLU A 195 5.26 -3.32 -10.92
N ALA A 196 5.20 -4.48 -10.25
CA ALA A 196 6.06 -4.80 -9.13
C ALA A 196 7.53 -4.86 -9.56
N TRP A 197 7.84 -5.54 -10.66
CA TRP A 197 9.18 -5.56 -11.26
C TRP A 197 9.67 -4.16 -11.62
N GLY A 198 8.79 -3.29 -12.15
CA GLY A 198 9.14 -1.92 -12.47
C GLY A 198 9.51 -1.08 -11.24
N ILE A 199 8.84 -1.29 -10.11
CA ILE A 199 9.15 -0.64 -8.83
C ILE A 199 10.46 -1.19 -8.25
N ASP A 200 10.59 -2.50 -8.18
CA ASP A 200 11.77 -3.20 -7.67
C ASP A 200 13.01 -2.79 -8.47
N LYS A 201 13.03 -2.97 -9.80
CA LYS A 201 14.14 -2.57 -10.67
C LYS A 201 14.54 -1.10 -10.55
N LYS A 202 13.61 -0.22 -10.16
CA LYS A 202 13.89 1.21 -10.00
C LYS A 202 14.58 1.51 -8.67
N LEU A 203 14.36 0.71 -7.65
CA LEU A 203 14.78 0.95 -6.27
C LEU A 203 15.84 -0.05 -5.77
N ASP A 204 15.97 -1.20 -6.42
CA ASP A 204 16.80 -2.33 -5.99
C ASP A 204 17.30 -3.18 -7.18
N ASP A 205 17.03 -4.49 -7.25
CA ASP A 205 17.68 -5.41 -8.19
C ASP A 205 16.73 -6.03 -9.24
N GLY A 206 15.42 -5.84 -9.09
CA GLY A 206 14.42 -6.39 -10.00
C GLY A 206 14.16 -7.88 -9.82
N LYS A 207 14.61 -8.49 -8.71
CA LYS A 207 14.36 -9.89 -8.37
C LYS A 207 13.40 -9.99 -7.18
N PRO A 208 12.27 -10.71 -7.33
CA PRO A 208 11.26 -10.82 -6.28
C PRO A 208 11.74 -11.54 -5.02
N GLY A 209 12.80 -12.36 -5.12
CA GLY A 209 13.29 -13.20 -4.04
C GLY A 209 14.52 -12.70 -3.31
N MET A 210 15.11 -11.58 -3.75
CA MET A 210 16.38 -11.09 -3.22
C MET A 210 16.34 -9.58 -2.99
N GLY A 211 17.38 -9.07 -2.34
CA GLY A 211 17.54 -7.65 -2.14
C GLY A 211 16.69 -7.07 -1.00
N ARG A 212 16.37 -5.80 -1.16
CA ARG A 212 15.63 -4.94 -0.24
C ARG A 212 14.16 -4.81 -0.61
N ILE A 213 13.77 -5.19 -1.82
CA ILE A 213 12.38 -5.20 -2.26
C ILE A 213 12.05 -6.61 -2.72
N MET A 214 11.29 -7.32 -1.90
CA MET A 214 10.91 -8.69 -2.19
C MET A 214 9.40 -8.79 -2.41
N SER A 215 8.97 -9.79 -3.16
CA SER A 215 7.57 -10.16 -3.21
C SER A 215 7.23 -11.17 -2.11
N ARG A 216 5.94 -11.42 -1.93
CA ARG A 216 5.44 -12.62 -1.24
C ARG A 216 5.88 -13.90 -1.97
N ILE A 217 6.11 -14.99 -1.24
CA ILE A 217 6.22 -16.35 -1.81
C ILE A 217 4.82 -16.96 -1.98
N ALA A 218 4.68 -18.04 -2.76
CA ALA A 218 3.41 -18.72 -2.96
C ALA A 218 2.86 -19.26 -1.63
N SER A 219 1.60 -18.95 -1.34
CA SER A 219 0.81 -19.83 -0.48
C SER A 219 -0.68 -19.74 -0.81
N ASP A 220 -1.26 -20.93 -0.93
CA ASP A 220 -2.68 -21.25 -1.13
C ASP A 220 -3.43 -20.44 -2.22
N SER A 221 -4.70 -20.77 -2.43
CA SER A 221 -5.53 -20.11 -3.45
C SER A 221 -6.00 -18.71 -3.08
N GLN A 222 -5.79 -18.27 -1.84
CA GLN A 222 -6.29 -17.00 -1.30
C GLN A 222 -5.26 -15.87 -1.42
N THR A 223 -3.96 -16.20 -1.44
CA THR A 223 -2.87 -15.22 -1.58
C THR A 223 -1.88 -15.62 -2.68
N PRO A 224 -2.27 -15.50 -3.95
CA PRO A 224 -1.41 -15.83 -5.08
C PRO A 224 -0.09 -15.03 -5.07
N ASN A 225 1.00 -15.65 -5.55
CA ASN A 225 2.27 -14.96 -5.74
C ASN A 225 2.41 -14.42 -7.17
N CYS A 226 3.51 -13.69 -7.38
CA CYS A 226 3.88 -13.17 -8.69
C CYS A 226 5.30 -13.55 -9.14
N SER A 227 5.88 -14.57 -8.52
CA SER A 227 7.18 -15.13 -8.87
C SER A 227 7.06 -16.50 -9.53
N THR A 228 8.08 -16.88 -10.29
CA THR A 228 8.17 -18.19 -10.97
C THR A 228 8.47 -19.35 -10.03
N THR A 229 9.08 -19.09 -8.88
CA THR A 229 9.46 -20.07 -7.86
C THR A 229 9.60 -19.40 -6.51
N ASP A 230 9.49 -20.16 -5.41
CA ASP A 230 9.73 -19.69 -4.04
C ASP A 230 11.20 -19.80 -3.62
N THR A 231 12.07 -20.27 -4.52
CA THR A 231 13.52 -20.28 -4.28
C THR A 231 14.10 -18.92 -4.60
N ALA A 232 14.45 -18.15 -3.56
CA ALA A 232 14.97 -16.78 -3.64
C ALA A 232 15.96 -16.54 -4.79
N ALA A 233 17.00 -17.39 -4.90
CA ALA A 233 18.09 -17.21 -5.86
C ALA A 233 17.67 -17.34 -7.34
N THR A 234 16.56 -18.03 -7.60
CA THR A 234 16.05 -18.33 -8.96
C THR A 234 14.67 -17.73 -9.22
N ALA A 235 14.12 -16.99 -8.25
CA ALA A 235 12.82 -16.37 -8.36
C ALA A 235 12.90 -15.19 -9.34
N GLU A 236 11.99 -15.20 -10.32
CA GLU A 236 11.83 -14.14 -11.32
C GLU A 236 10.36 -13.71 -11.34
N TYR A 237 10.06 -12.46 -11.69
CA TYR A 237 8.68 -12.01 -11.82
C TYR A 237 7.98 -12.68 -13.01
N THR A 238 6.74 -13.09 -12.83
CA THR A 238 5.92 -13.74 -13.88
C THR A 238 5.33 -12.67 -14.83
N LEU A 239 6.18 -11.97 -15.60
CA LEU A 239 5.80 -10.80 -16.44
C LEU A 239 4.71 -11.06 -17.51
N ALA A 240 4.49 -12.33 -17.84
CA ALA A 240 3.42 -12.76 -18.75
C ALA A 240 2.03 -12.70 -18.10
N ASP A 241 1.93 -12.80 -16.77
CA ASP A 241 0.66 -12.66 -16.06
C ASP A 241 0.32 -11.16 -15.93
N LYS A 242 -0.91 -10.82 -16.36
CA LYS A 242 -1.45 -9.45 -16.35
C LYS A 242 -2.45 -9.23 -15.22
N ASN A 243 -2.69 -10.23 -14.38
CA ASN A 243 -3.54 -10.12 -13.21
C ASN A 243 -2.78 -9.44 -12.06
N ILE A 244 -3.53 -8.86 -11.13
CA ILE A 244 -3.00 -8.37 -9.87
C ILE A 244 -2.63 -9.59 -9.01
N ARG A 245 -1.34 -9.70 -8.68
CA ARG A 245 -0.73 -10.91 -8.08
C ARG A 245 0.39 -10.61 -7.09
N CYS A 246 0.84 -9.35 -7.01
CA CYS A 246 1.98 -8.98 -6.19
C CYS A 246 1.56 -8.16 -4.97
N THR A 247 2.17 -8.53 -3.86
CA THR A 247 2.41 -7.72 -2.66
C THR A 247 3.92 -7.53 -2.54
N LEU A 248 4.36 -6.33 -2.15
CA LEU A 248 5.78 -6.01 -2.00
C LEU A 248 6.15 -5.79 -0.53
N HIS A 249 7.29 -6.34 -0.14
CA HIS A 249 7.91 -6.18 1.17
C HIS A 249 9.20 -5.39 0.98
N PHE A 250 9.26 -4.22 1.60
CA PHE A 250 10.42 -3.35 1.58
C PHE A 250 11.17 -3.53 2.89
N LEU A 251 12.35 -4.13 2.83
CA LEU A 251 13.16 -4.42 3.99
C LEU A 251 13.77 -3.12 4.51
N SER A 252 13.42 -2.81 5.76
CA SER A 252 13.98 -1.69 6.52
C SER A 252 15.15 -2.17 7.36
N PHE A 253 16.01 -1.22 7.73
CA PHE A 253 17.32 -1.43 8.35
C PHE A 253 17.26 -1.77 9.83
#